data_AF-A0A9D5KHP1-F1
#
_entry.id   AF-A0A9D5KHP1-F1
#
_cell.length_a   1.000
_cell.length_b   1.000
_cell.length_c   1.000
_cell.angle_alpha   90.00
_cell.angle_beta   90.00
_cell.angle_gamma   90.00
#
_symmetry.space_group_name_H-M   'P 1'
#
loop_
_entity.id
_entity.type
_entity.pdbx_description
1 polymer ?
#
loop_
_entity_poly.entity_id
_entity_poly.type
_entity_poly.pdbx_seq_one_letter_code
_entity_poly.pdbx_strand_id
1 'polypeptide(L)'
;LFDKNKKRLHIPAAAKEVFDVTGAGDTVIAVLTLVLACGGSIAYAARVSNNAAGCVVGKIGTATVSLEELSARMTGTQSGGMA
;
A
#
# COMPACT_ATOMS: atom_id res chain seq x y z
N LEU A 1 9.33 5.75 4.67
CA LEU A 1 9.14 5.46 6.11
C LEU A 1 10.48 5.68 6.83
N PHE A 2 10.49 6.24 8.03
CA PHE A 2 11.68 6.33 8.88
C PHE A 2 11.50 5.43 10.10
N ASP A 3 12.53 4.67 10.46
CA ASP A 3 12.52 3.91 11.72
C ASP A 3 12.90 4.81 12.92
N LYS A 4 12.86 4.22 14.12
CA LYS A 4 13.26 4.89 15.37
C LYS A 4 14.71 5.41 15.38
N ASN A 5 15.56 4.86 14.51
CA ASN A 5 16.97 5.26 14.36
C ASN A 5 17.16 6.27 13.21
N LYS A 6 16.07 6.86 12.70
CA LYS A 6 16.04 7.75 11.52
C LYS A 6 16.56 7.09 10.24
N LYS A 7 16.66 5.76 10.19
CA LYS A 7 16.99 5.04 8.96
C LYS A 7 15.80 5.11 8.01
N ARG A 8 16.07 5.52 6.77
CA ARG A 8 15.04 5.62 5.73
C ARG A 8 14.79 4.23 5.13
N LEU A 9 13.55 3.79 5.20
CA LEU A 9 13.00 2.75 4.33
C LEU A 9 12.27 3.43 3.17
N HIS A 10 12.81 3.27 1.96
CA HIS A 10 12.16 3.70 0.75
C HIS A 10 11.24 2.58 0.23
N ILE A 11 9.99 2.92 -0.05
CA ILE A 11 9.00 2.01 -0.64
C ILE A 11 8.45 2.74 -1.86
N PRO A 12 8.68 2.24 -3.09
CA PRO A 12 8.15 2.88 -4.29
C PRO A 12 6.63 2.82 -4.29
N ALA A 13 5.97 3.82 -4.86
CA ALA A 13 4.51 3.83 -4.98
C ALA A 13 4.03 2.61 -5.79
N ALA A 14 2.99 1.91 -5.30
CA ALA A 14 2.50 0.72 -5.99
C ALA A 14 1.60 1.07 -7.19
N ALA A 15 0.99 2.25 -7.20
CA ALA A 15 0.09 2.70 -8.26
C ALA A 15 0.86 2.88 -9.59
N LYS A 16 0.39 2.23 -10.65
CA LYS A 16 0.92 2.38 -12.02
C LYS A 16 0.04 3.29 -12.88
N GLU A 17 -1.28 3.22 -12.67
CA GLU A 17 -2.28 4.06 -13.30
C GLU A 17 -3.10 4.72 -12.19
N VAL A 18 -3.24 6.04 -12.27
CA VAL A 18 -3.91 6.86 -11.25
C VAL A 18 -5.03 7.63 -11.95
N PHE A 19 -6.27 7.39 -11.52
CA PHE A 19 -7.47 8.04 -12.04
C PHE A 19 -8.02 9.06 -11.06
N ASP A 20 -8.15 8.68 -9.78
CA ASP A 20 -8.66 9.55 -8.70
C ASP A 20 -7.84 9.29 -7.44
N VAL A 21 -7.36 10.34 -6.76
CA VAL A 21 -6.55 10.20 -5.54
C VAL A 21 -7.37 10.32 -4.25
N THR A 22 -8.68 10.54 -4.37
CA THR A 22 -9.60 10.69 -3.24
C THR A 22 -9.63 9.41 -2.41
N GLY A 23 -9.43 9.52 -1.08
CA GLY A 23 -9.45 8.38 -0.16
C GLY A 23 -8.18 7.51 -0.14
N ALA A 24 -7.13 7.86 -0.89
CA ALA A 24 -5.86 7.13 -0.86
C ALA A 24 -5.22 7.15 0.53
N GLY A 25 -5.21 8.30 1.20
CA GLY A 25 -4.68 8.46 2.55
C GLY A 25 -5.45 7.65 3.59
N ASP A 26 -6.78 7.67 3.53
CA ASP A 26 -7.65 6.88 4.42
C ASP A 26 -7.40 5.39 4.24
N THR A 27 -7.26 4.94 2.99
CA THR A 27 -6.91 3.55 2.66
C THR A 27 -5.54 3.18 3.23
N VAL A 28 -4.54 4.05 3.09
CA VAL A 28 -3.20 3.81 3.65
C VAL A 28 -3.29 3.62 5.17
N ILE A 29 -3.95 4.53 5.89
CA ILE A 29 -4.03 4.48 7.35
C ILE A 29 -4.84 3.29 7.85
N ALA A 30 -5.97 2.98 7.20
CA ALA A 30 -6.81 1.84 7.57
C ALA A 30 -6.05 0.52 7.46
N VAL A 31 -5.40 0.28 6.32
CA VAL A 31 -4.68 -0.97 6.06
C VAL A 31 -3.38 -1.06 6.87
N LEU A 32 -2.65 0.06 7.03
CA LEU A 32 -1.46 0.11 7.87
C LEU A 32 -1.82 -0.27 9.31
N THR A 33 -2.86 0.35 9.86
CA THR A 33 -3.33 0.10 11.24
C THR A 33 -3.77 -1.34 11.40
N LEU A 34 -4.52 -1.90 10.45
CA LEU A 34 -4.98 -3.28 10.48
C LEU A 34 -3.81 -4.27 10.55
N VAL A 35 -2.81 -4.13 9.67
CA VAL A 35 -1.67 -5.05 9.65
C VAL A 35 -0.83 -4.94 10.93
N LEU A 36 -0.66 -3.73 11.46
CA LEU A 36 0.02 -3.51 12.74
C LEU A 36 -0.76 -4.13 13.91
N ALA A 37 -2.09 -3.98 13.94
CA ALA A 37 -2.94 -4.57 14.97
C ALA A 37 -2.88 -6.10 14.97
N CYS A 38 -2.67 -6.72 13.79
CA CYS A 38 -2.42 -8.15 13.65
C CYS A 38 -0.97 -8.58 13.99
N GLY A 39 -0.12 -7.68 14.49
CA GLY A 39 1.27 -7.98 14.83
C GLY A 39 2.26 -7.95 13.66
N GLY A 40 1.85 -7.45 12.50
CA GLY A 40 2.74 -7.28 11.35
C GLY A 40 3.81 -6.21 11.59
N SER A 41 4.94 -6.34 10.91
CA SER A 41 5.99 -5.31 10.98
C SER A 41 5.57 -4.03 10.26
N ILE A 42 6.09 -2.87 10.69
CA ILE A 42 5.80 -1.58 10.04
C ILE A 42 6.19 -1.56 8.55
N ALA A 43 7.27 -2.25 8.19
CA ALA A 43 7.71 -2.37 6.80
C ALA A 43 6.72 -3.21 5.97
N TYR A 44 6.23 -4.31 6.54
CA TYR A 44 5.21 -5.14 5.89
C TYR A 44 3.90 -4.36 5.75
N ALA A 45 3.41 -3.76 6.84
CA ALA A 45 2.21 -2.94 6.86
C ALA A 45 2.25 -1.83 5.80
N ALA A 46 3.37 -1.11 5.69
CA ALA A 46 3.55 -0.05 4.69
C ALA A 46 3.53 -0.57 3.25
N ARG A 47 4.02 -1.80 2.99
CA ARG A 47 3.92 -2.42 1.66
C ARG A 47 2.49 -2.82 1.33
N VAL A 48 1.75 -3.40 2.28
CA VAL A 48 0.35 -3.79 2.07
C VAL A 48 -0.52 -2.56 1.85
N SER A 49 -0.37 -1.53 2.66
CA SER A 49 -1.16 -0.29 2.56
C SER A 49 -0.88 0.48 1.27
N ASN A 50 0.39 0.51 0.82
CA ASN A 50 0.76 1.08 -0.48
C ASN A 50 0.09 0.33 -1.66
N ASN A 51 0.02 -1.00 -1.61
CA ASN A 51 -0.69 -1.78 -2.63
C ASN A 51 -2.20 -1.54 -2.62
N ALA A 52 -2.80 -1.49 -1.43
CA ALA A 52 -4.21 -1.19 -1.25
C ALA A 52 -4.60 0.19 -1.78
N ALA A 53 -3.84 1.23 -1.41
CA ALA A 53 -4.03 2.58 -1.92
C ALA A 53 -3.84 2.63 -3.44
N GLY A 54 -2.85 1.90 -3.96
CA GLY A 54 -2.66 1.74 -5.38
C GLY A 54 -3.86 1.12 -6.11
N CYS A 55 -4.72 0.33 -5.44
CA CYS A 55 -5.93 -0.24 -6.04
C CYS A 55 -7.05 0.80 -6.07
N VAL A 56 -7.21 1.53 -4.96
CA VAL A 56 -8.25 2.56 -4.82
C VAL A 56 -8.02 3.69 -5.80
N VAL A 57 -6.78 4.16 -5.97
CA VAL A 57 -6.50 5.26 -6.89
C VAL A 57 -6.62 4.91 -8.37
N GLY A 58 -6.72 3.62 -8.68
CA GLY A 58 -7.00 3.11 -10.02
C GLY A 58 -8.48 3.17 -10.41
N LYS A 59 -9.36 3.63 -9.51
CA LYS A 59 -10.82 3.64 -9.66
C LYS A 59 -11.34 5.08 -9.56
N ILE A 60 -12.54 5.34 -10.07
CA ILE A 60 -13.19 6.66 -9.99
C ILE A 60 -13.96 6.79 -8.68
N GLY A 61 -13.78 7.90 -7.96
CA GLY A 61 -14.49 8.20 -6.71
C GLY A 61 -13.90 7.49 -5.48
N THR A 62 -14.62 7.57 -4.35
CA THR A 62 -14.24 6.92 -3.09
C THR A 62 -14.46 5.41 -3.18
N ALA A 63 -13.52 4.72 -3.84
CA ALA A 63 -13.61 3.29 -4.06
C ALA A 63 -12.99 2.48 -2.91
N THR A 64 -13.51 1.28 -2.70
CA THR A 64 -12.95 0.31 -1.74
C THR A 64 -12.01 -0.67 -2.45
N VAL A 65 -11.20 -1.38 -1.66
CA VAL A 65 -10.36 -2.49 -2.12
C VAL A 65 -10.83 -3.79 -1.47
N SER A 66 -11.04 -4.83 -2.27
CA SER A 66 -11.38 -6.16 -1.76
C SER A 66 -10.13 -6.95 -1.36
N LEU A 67 -10.30 -7.98 -0.55
CA LEU A 67 -9.19 -8.86 -0.18
C LEU A 67 -8.62 -9.55 -1.41
N GLU A 68 -9.47 -10.01 -2.33
CA GLU A 68 -9.08 -10.67 -3.58
C GLU A 68 -8.25 -9.74 -4.47
N GLU A 69 -8.67 -8.48 -4.63
CA GLU A 69 -7.92 -7.47 -5.39
C GLU A 69 -6.53 -7.23 -4.79
N LEU A 70 -6.48 -7.08 -3.46
CA LEU A 70 -5.24 -6.85 -2.73
C LEU A 70 -4.32 -8.08 -2.81
N SER A 71 -4.85 -9.29 -2.61
CA SER A 71 -4.10 -10.53 -2.72
C SER A 71 -3.56 -10.74 -4.12
N ALA A 72 -4.38 -10.57 -5.16
CA ALA A 72 -3.94 -10.70 -6.55
C ALA A 72 -2.77 -9.76 -6.87
N ARG A 73 -2.84 -8.51 -6.39
CA ARG A 73 -1.76 -7.53 -6.57
C ARG A 73 -0.50 -7.88 -5.77
N MET A 74 -0.64 -8.43 -4.57
CA MET A 74 0.49 -8.85 -3.74
C MET A 74 1.18 -10.11 -4.25
N THR A 75 0.45 -11.01 -4.91
CA THR A 75 1.00 -12.21 -5.57
C THR A 75 1.55 -11.95 -6.96
N GLY A 76 1.06 -10.90 -7.64
CA GLY A 76 1.49 -10.50 -8.97
C GLY A 76 2.63 -9.48 -8.98
N THR A 77 3.87 -9.96 -9.15
CA THR A 77 5.06 -9.20 -9.60
C THR A 77 5.76 -8.30 -8.57
N GLN A 78 6.87 -8.81 -7.99
CA GLN A 78 8.02 -7.96 -7.63
C GLN A 78 9.10 -8.10 -8.71
N SER A 79 9.02 -7.26 -9.74
CA SER A 79 10.11 -7.02 -10.70
C SER A 79 10.24 -5.52 -10.85
N GLY A 80 11.12 -4.90 -10.05
CA GLY A 80 11.38 -3.47 -10.15
C GLY A 80 12.18 -2.95 -8.97
N GLY A 81 13.50 -2.92 -9.11
CA GLY A 81 14.38 -2.12 -8.25
C GLY A 81 15.62 -2.84 -7.71
N MET A 82 16.45 -3.39 -8.59
CA MET A 82 17.89 -3.53 -8.32
C MET A 82 18.61 -2.79 -9.45
N ALA A 83 18.93 -1.53 -9.17
CA ALA A 83 19.93 -0.72 -9.84
C ALA A 83 20.56 0.14 -8.75
#